data_AF-B5FVG4-F1
#
_entry.id   AF-B5FVG4-F1
#
_cell.length_a   1.000
_cell.length_b   1.000
_cell.length_c   1.000
_cell.angle_alpha   90.00
_cell.angle_beta   90.00
_cell.angle_gamma   90.00
#
_symmetry.space_group_name_H-M   'P 1'
#
loop_
_entity.id
_entity.type
_entity.pdbx_description
1 polymer ?
#
loop_
_entity_poly.entity_id
_entity_poly.type
_entity_poly.pdbx_seq_one_letter_code
_entity_poly.pdbx_strand_id
1 'polypeptide(L)'
;MAPVKTQKANKYTVDCKAPSADGIFDVSSFEKFLTERIKVEGRTNQLGEDIKVSSNGDIVTVVSTTQFSGKYLKYLTKKYLKKQQLRDWIRVISTSKGNYTLKFYNVVANEEDEE
;
A
#
# COMPACT_ATOMS: atom_id res chain seq x y z
N MET A 1 19.06 -31.76 -16.08
CA MET A 1 18.37 -30.47 -15.87
C MET A 1 18.23 -30.23 -14.38
N ALA A 2 18.81 -29.15 -13.85
CA ALA A 2 18.61 -28.76 -12.46
C ALA A 2 17.16 -28.26 -12.27
N PRO A 3 16.49 -28.55 -11.14
CA PRO A 3 15.16 -28.04 -10.89
C PRO A 3 15.21 -26.50 -10.80
N VAL A 4 14.47 -25.83 -11.67
CA VAL A 4 14.29 -24.38 -11.63
C VAL A 4 13.61 -24.05 -10.31
N LYS A 5 14.32 -23.41 -9.37
CA LYS A 5 13.75 -22.94 -8.10
C LYS A 5 12.64 -21.95 -8.44
N THR A 6 11.39 -22.40 -8.39
CA THR A 6 10.22 -21.54 -8.53
C THR A 6 10.22 -20.59 -7.35
N GLN A 7 10.67 -19.35 -7.55
CA GLN A 7 10.60 -18.33 -6.51
C GLN A 7 9.13 -18.14 -6.13
N LYS A 8 8.80 -18.34 -4.85
CA LYS A 8 7.44 -18.16 -4.35
C LYS A 8 7.07 -16.69 -4.47
N ALA A 9 6.13 -16.38 -5.36
CA ALA A 9 5.56 -15.05 -5.47
C ALA A 9 4.78 -14.71 -4.19
N ASN A 10 5.20 -13.65 -3.50
CA ASN A 10 4.51 -13.12 -2.34
C ASN A 10 3.49 -12.07 -2.79
N LYS A 11 2.24 -12.24 -2.33
CA LYS A 11 1.15 -11.31 -2.63
C LYS A 11 0.91 -10.41 -1.42
N TYR A 12 0.81 -9.12 -1.68
CA TYR A 12 0.46 -8.09 -0.72
C TYR A 12 -0.74 -7.31 -1.23
N THR A 13 -1.63 -6.91 -0.33
CA THR A 13 -2.84 -6.17 -0.69
C THR A 13 -3.02 -4.95 0.19
N VAL A 14 -3.54 -3.87 -0.39
CA VAL A 14 -4.00 -2.67 0.31
C VAL A 14 -5.44 -2.42 -0.09
N ASP A 15 -6.34 -2.54 0.86
CA ASP A 15 -7.74 -2.19 0.71
C ASP A 15 -7.90 -0.68 0.92
N CYS A 16 -8.33 0.00 -0.14
CA CYS A 16 -8.54 1.45 -0.21
C CYS A 16 -10.04 1.79 -0.35
N LYS A 17 -10.96 0.84 -0.15
CA LYS A 17 -12.39 1.01 -0.41
C LYS A 17 -13.01 2.17 0.37
N ALA A 18 -12.73 2.27 1.67
CA ALA A 18 -13.29 3.33 2.52
C ALA A 18 -12.93 4.73 2.01
N PRO A 19 -11.64 5.11 1.84
CA PRO A 19 -11.31 6.47 1.41
C PRO A 19 -11.49 6.74 -0.09
N SER A 20 -11.59 5.70 -0.94
CA SER A 20 -11.88 5.88 -2.37
C SER A 20 -13.37 6.15 -2.61
N ALA A 21 -14.28 5.54 -1.84
CA ALA A 21 -15.71 5.80 -1.91
C ALA A 21 -16.07 7.25 -1.59
N ASP A 22 -15.38 7.87 -0.62
CA ASP A 22 -15.54 9.29 -0.27
C ASP A 22 -14.84 10.25 -1.27
N GLY A 23 -14.12 9.73 -2.27
CA GLY A 23 -13.42 10.54 -3.28
C GLY A 23 -12.14 11.23 -2.78
N ILE A 24 -11.72 11.00 -1.53
CA ILE A 24 -10.55 11.64 -0.91
C ILE A 24 -9.23 10.96 -1.34
N PHE A 25 -9.30 9.68 -1.71
CA PHE A 25 -8.13 8.89 -2.10
C PHE A 25 -8.21 8.40 -3.55
N ASP A 26 -7.28 8.85 -4.38
CA ASP A 26 -7.13 8.36 -5.75
C ASP A 26 -6.23 7.11 -5.81
N VAL A 27 -6.85 6.01 -6.22
CA VAL A 27 -6.21 4.69 -6.39
C VAL A 27 -5.27 4.67 -7.58
N SER A 28 -5.59 5.40 -8.67
CA SER A 28 -4.75 5.44 -9.87
C SER A 28 -3.43 6.18 -9.61
N SER A 29 -3.51 7.34 -8.94
CA SER A 29 -2.32 8.06 -8.47
C SER A 29 -1.48 7.22 -7.48
N PHE A 30 -2.13 6.44 -6.61
CA PHE A 30 -1.42 5.56 -5.69
C PHE A 30 -0.70 4.40 -6.40
N GLU A 31 -1.32 3.77 -7.40
CA GLU A 31 -0.69 2.74 -8.23
C GLU A 31 0.55 3.27 -8.97
N LYS A 32 0.44 4.45 -9.59
CA LYS A 32 1.59 5.12 -10.23
C LYS A 32 2.71 5.38 -9.23
N PHE A 33 2.37 5.92 -8.05
CA PHE A 33 3.35 6.17 -7.00
C PHE A 33 4.09 4.89 -6.56
N LEU A 34 3.38 3.76 -6.41
CA LEU A 34 4.02 2.49 -6.06
C LEU A 34 4.98 2.05 -7.17
N THR A 35 4.56 2.14 -8.42
CA THR A 35 5.39 1.78 -9.58
C THR A 35 6.69 2.60 -9.63
N GLU A 36 6.63 3.90 -9.33
CA GLU A 36 7.83 4.77 -9.35
C GLU A 36 8.73 4.64 -8.11
N ARG A 37 8.16 4.29 -6.95
CA ARG A 37 8.85 4.39 -5.64
C ARG A 37 9.25 3.06 -5.04
N ILE A 38 8.72 1.96 -5.55
CA ILE A 38 9.22 0.62 -5.21
C ILE A 38 10.65 0.51 -5.72
N LYS A 39 11.53 0.03 -4.83
CA LYS A 39 12.92 -0.25 -5.11
C LYS A 39 13.15 -1.74 -5.26
N VAL A 40 13.88 -2.12 -6.29
CA VAL A 40 14.44 -3.46 -6.49
C VAL A 40 15.97 -3.28 -6.47
N GLU A 41 16.66 -4.05 -5.62
CA GLU A 41 18.12 -3.96 -5.44
C GLU A 41 18.65 -2.53 -5.18
N GLY A 42 17.86 -1.71 -4.49
CA GLY A 42 18.23 -0.34 -4.11
C GLY A 42 17.90 0.75 -5.13
N ARG A 43 17.50 0.39 -6.36
CA ARG A 43 17.13 1.33 -7.43
C ARG A 43 15.63 1.36 -7.68
N THR A 44 15.10 2.53 -8.03
CA THR A 44 13.70 2.71 -8.48
C THR A 44 13.60 2.52 -10.00
N ASN A 45 12.37 2.34 -10.52
CA ASN A 45 12.07 2.18 -11.95
C ASN A 45 12.65 0.92 -12.61
N GLN A 46 12.94 -0.12 -11.83
CA GLN A 46 13.44 -1.41 -12.32
C GLN A 46 12.54 -2.55 -11.83
N LEU A 47 11.23 -2.44 -12.04
CA LEU A 47 10.27 -3.44 -11.56
C LEU A 47 10.29 -4.73 -12.40
N GLY A 48 10.60 -4.61 -13.70
CA GLY A 48 10.74 -5.75 -14.62
C GLY A 48 9.60 -6.74 -14.52
N GLU A 49 9.94 -8.03 -14.42
CA GLU A 49 8.98 -9.10 -14.09
C GLU A 49 8.92 -9.44 -12.60
N ASP A 50 9.80 -8.85 -11.79
CA ASP A 50 9.98 -9.19 -10.38
C ASP A 50 8.85 -8.68 -9.51
N ILE A 51 8.31 -7.49 -9.83
CA ILE A 51 7.22 -6.86 -9.07
C ILE A 51 6.14 -6.37 -10.02
N LYS A 52 4.93 -6.90 -9.85
CA LYS A 52 3.73 -6.44 -10.55
C LYS A 52 2.80 -5.73 -9.57
N VAL A 53 2.47 -4.49 -9.89
CA VAL A 53 1.45 -3.70 -9.18
C VAL A 53 0.19 -3.72 -10.04
N SER A 54 -0.97 -3.92 -9.43
CA SER A 54 -2.25 -3.89 -10.13
C SER A 54 -3.33 -3.31 -9.21
N SER A 55 -4.21 -2.48 -9.75
CA SER A 55 -5.40 -2.00 -9.05
C SER A 55 -6.66 -2.69 -9.57
N ASN A 56 -7.60 -2.98 -8.67
CA ASN A 56 -8.93 -3.48 -9.00
C ASN A 56 -10.00 -2.49 -8.50
N GLY A 57 -9.80 -1.21 -8.80
CA GLY A 57 -10.64 -0.10 -8.33
C GLY A 57 -10.49 0.19 -6.83
N ASP A 58 -10.94 -0.72 -5.97
CA ASP A 58 -10.94 -0.54 -4.53
C ASP A 58 -9.67 -1.08 -3.85
N ILE A 59 -9.04 -2.09 -4.45
CA ILE A 59 -7.94 -2.86 -3.85
C ILE A 59 -6.71 -2.76 -4.74
N VAL A 60 -5.58 -2.39 -4.14
CA VAL A 60 -4.27 -2.42 -4.80
C VAL A 60 -3.52 -3.67 -4.38
N THR A 61 -3.09 -4.45 -5.36
CA THR A 61 -2.34 -5.68 -5.17
C THR A 61 -0.91 -5.49 -5.66
N VAL A 62 0.05 -5.95 -4.86
CA VAL A 62 1.47 -6.04 -5.23
C VAL A 62 1.88 -7.51 -5.18
N VAL A 63 2.28 -8.05 -6.31
CA VAL A 63 2.83 -9.40 -6.44
C VAL A 63 4.33 -9.27 -6.64
N SER A 64 5.12 -9.87 -5.76
CA SER A 64 6.58 -9.82 -5.81
C SER A 64 7.18 -11.22 -5.84
N THR A 65 8.00 -11.51 -6.83
CA THR A 65 8.80 -12.73 -6.95
C THR A 65 10.11 -12.61 -6.16
N THR A 66 10.66 -11.38 -6.10
CA THR A 66 11.88 -11.02 -5.37
C THR A 66 11.60 -10.63 -3.91
N GLN A 67 12.65 -10.35 -3.13
CA GLN A 67 12.59 -9.91 -1.74
C GLN A 67 11.79 -8.60 -1.61
N PHE A 68 10.56 -8.74 -1.11
CA PHE A 68 9.67 -7.64 -0.76
C PHE A 68 9.06 -7.91 0.61
N SER A 69 8.70 -6.85 1.33
CA SER A 69 8.12 -6.99 2.66
C SER A 69 6.88 -6.13 2.81
N GLY A 70 5.91 -6.61 3.57
CA GLY A 70 4.72 -5.84 3.87
C GLY A 70 5.03 -4.58 4.70
N LYS A 71 6.12 -4.59 5.49
CA LYS A 71 6.62 -3.37 6.17
C LYS A 71 7.02 -2.29 5.17
N TYR A 72 7.62 -2.69 4.05
CA TYR A 72 7.99 -1.75 2.99
C TYR A 72 6.75 -1.17 2.29
N LEU A 73 5.75 -2.00 2.00
CA LEU A 73 4.46 -1.52 1.48
C LEU A 73 3.76 -0.55 2.44
N LYS A 74 3.77 -0.85 3.75
CA LYS A 74 3.24 0.03 4.80
C LYS A 74 4.01 1.36 4.89
N TYR A 75 5.32 1.34 4.64
CA TYR A 75 6.12 2.55 4.58
C TYR A 75 5.74 3.41 3.35
N LEU A 76 5.65 2.80 2.17
CA LEU A 76 5.32 3.51 0.93
C LEU A 76 3.90 4.10 0.96
N THR A 77 2.92 3.34 1.43
CA THR A 77 1.54 3.85 1.67
C THR A 77 1.53 5.07 2.59
N LYS A 78 2.21 5.00 3.75
CA LYS A 78 2.33 6.15 4.67
C LYS A 78 3.05 7.36 4.04
N LYS A 79 4.02 7.10 3.16
CA LYS A 79 4.77 8.14 2.43
C LYS A 79 3.87 8.83 1.40
N TYR A 80 3.06 8.07 0.68
CA TYR A 80 2.05 8.60 -0.25
C TYR A 80 1.02 9.46 0.49
N LEU A 81 0.46 8.95 1.59
CA LEU A 81 -0.50 9.70 2.41
C LEU A 81 0.09 11.02 2.92
N LYS A 82 1.38 11.06 3.28
CA LYS A 82 2.03 12.32 3.69
C LYS A 82 2.20 13.29 2.51
N LYS A 83 2.54 12.79 1.32
CA LYS A 83 2.67 13.60 0.10
C LYS A 83 1.33 14.24 -0.29
N GLN A 84 0.23 13.52 -0.12
CA GLN A 84 -1.13 13.99 -0.40
C GLN A 84 -1.81 14.69 0.80
N GLN A 85 -1.08 14.95 1.90
CA GLN A 85 -1.60 15.56 3.13
C GLN A 85 -2.79 14.81 3.78
N LEU A 86 -2.94 13.50 3.53
CA LEU A 86 -4.03 12.66 4.04
C LEU A 86 -3.73 11.98 5.39
N ARG A 87 -2.62 12.34 6.04
CA ARG A 87 -2.12 11.64 7.24
C ARG A 87 -2.95 11.86 8.49
N ASP A 88 -3.67 12.97 8.54
CA ASP A 88 -4.48 13.36 9.68
C ASP A 88 -5.86 12.70 9.62
N TRP A 89 -6.31 12.33 8.42
CA TRP A 89 -7.60 11.65 8.20
C TRP A 89 -7.46 10.13 8.10
N ILE A 90 -6.38 9.62 7.51
CA ILE A 90 -6.26 8.21 7.13
C ILE A 90 -5.05 7.54 7.80
N ARG A 91 -5.27 6.34 8.36
CA ARG A 91 -4.24 5.44 8.86
C ARG A 91 -4.20 4.10 8.12
N VAL A 92 -2.99 3.58 7.92
CA VAL A 92 -2.74 2.24 7.38
C VAL A 92 -2.67 1.22 8.53
N ILE A 93 -3.57 0.24 8.52
CA ILE A 93 -3.65 -0.85 9.50
C ILE A 93 -3.32 -2.18 8.80
N SER A 94 -2.66 -3.11 9.50
CA SER A 94 -2.46 -4.48 9.01
C SER A 94 -3.61 -5.33 9.53
N THR A 95 -4.40 -5.93 8.64
CA THR A 95 -5.47 -6.86 9.03
C THR A 95 -4.91 -8.27 9.23
N SER A 96 -4.01 -8.68 8.34
CA SER A 96 -3.32 -9.97 8.40
C SER A 96 -1.93 -9.82 7.77
N LYS A 97 -1.10 -10.86 7.85
CA LYS A 97 0.22 -10.84 7.22
C LYS A 97 0.06 -10.67 5.71
N GLY A 98 0.53 -9.54 5.18
CA GLY A 98 0.43 -9.20 3.77
C GLY A 98 -0.81 -8.41 3.36
N ASN A 99 -1.79 -8.26 4.25
CA ASN A 99 -3.04 -7.55 3.98
C ASN A 99 -3.13 -6.28 4.82
N TYR A 100 -3.29 -5.15 4.14
CA TYR A 100 -3.38 -3.83 4.73
C TYR A 100 -4.71 -3.18 4.36
N THR A 101 -5.20 -2.30 5.23
CA THR A 101 -6.44 -1.54 5.01
C THR A 101 -6.22 -0.09 5.41
N LEU A 102 -6.80 0.82 4.63
CA LEU A 102 -6.90 2.24 4.94
C LEU A 102 -8.16 2.48 5.78
N LYS A 103 -8.00 3.01 6.99
CA LYS A 103 -9.11 3.40 7.86
C LYS A 103 -9.03 4.87 8.19
N PHE A 104 -10.18 5.51 8.33
CA PHE A 104 -10.26 6.83 8.92
C PHE A 104 -9.85 6.80 10.40
N TYR A 105 -9.32 7.92 10.88
CA TYR A 105 -9.30 8.18 12.31
C TYR A 105 -10.74 8.41 12.77
N ASN A 106 -11.10 7.84 13.93
CA ASN A 106 -12.43 8.06 14.49
C ASN A 106 -12.42 9.47 15.10
N VAL A 107 -12.99 10.45 14.40
CA VAL A 107 -13.23 11.79 14.94
C VAL A 107 -14.53 11.74 15.74
N VAL A 108 -14.58 10.87 16.76
CA VAL A 108 -15.64 10.99 17.76
C VAL A 108 -15.11 11.98 18.79
N ALA A 109 -15.65 13.19 18.66
CA ALA A 109 -15.72 14.29 19.61
C ALA A 109 -14.77 14.22 20.83
N ASN A 110 -13.74 15.05 20.81
CA ASN A 110 -13.17 15.59 22.04
C ASN A 110 -14.09 16.71 22.55
N GLU A 111 -15.36 16.39 22.85
CA GLU A 111 -16.31 17.25 23.59
C GLU A 111 -16.38 16.83 25.08
N GLU A 112 -15.32 16.21 25.62
CA GLU A 112 -15.21 15.90 27.06
C GLU A 112 -13.78 16.12 27.58
N ASP A 113 -13.19 17.28 27.26
CA ASP A 113 -12.05 17.84 28.01
C ASP A 113 -12.31 19.36 28.20
N GLU A 114 -13.46 19.65 28.82
CA GLU A 114 -13.80 20.95 29.40
C GLU A 114 -14.09 20.80 30.91
N GLU A 115 -13.27 20.01 31.61
CA GLU A 115 -13.07 20.08 33.07
C GLU A 115 -11.59 19.90 33.46
#